data_AF-A0A7S2LXC9-F1
#
_entry.id   AF-A0A7S2LXC9-F1
#
_cell.length_a   1.000
_cell.length_b   1.000
_cell.length_c   1.000
_cell.angle_alpha   90.00
_cell.angle_beta   90.00
_cell.angle_gamma   90.00
#
_symmetry.space_group_name_H-M   'P 1'
#
loop_
_entity.id
_entity.type
_entity.pdbx_description
1 polymer ?
#
loop_
_entity_poly.entity_id
_entity_poly.type
_entity_poly.pdbx_seq_one_letter_code
_entity_poly.pdbx_strand_id
1 'polypeptide(L)'
;QQVRLLDSVDACLVHPNEEIQNSAAEALRSLMSYHFPVTEKGPSTRLQARVVDKYISIVNTEDNPAATRGFSLGLGVLPAKLLAPTHVVLDSVLDCLCNSSAKESLVGGEGDAETRRNSIFSLVNVCKAVGFERCEQTNSSTSPVCLLTRCQTKRVFDSLLSAMEDYNTDRRGDVGSWSRIAAMKGLEALTYLAISASNTFPHNLIIIPSS
;
A
#
# COMPACT_ATOMS: atom_id res chain seq x y z
N GLN A 1 21.08 -14.04 -11.34
CA GLN A 1 20.87 -14.56 -9.97
C GLN A 1 19.75 -13.81 -9.25
N GLN A 2 19.76 -12.47 -9.21
CA GLN A 2 18.72 -11.65 -8.55
C GLN A 2 17.29 -11.86 -9.08
N VAL A 3 17.10 -12.00 -10.40
CA VAL A 3 15.77 -12.26 -10.99
C VAL A 3 15.16 -13.57 -10.50
N ARG A 4 15.97 -14.63 -10.34
CA ARG A 4 15.49 -15.92 -9.80
C ARG A 4 15.02 -15.81 -8.35
N LEU A 5 15.64 -14.95 -7.54
CA LEU A 5 15.19 -14.69 -6.18
C LEU A 5 13.82 -14.00 -6.17
N LEU A 6 13.61 -13.04 -7.07
CA LEU A 6 12.32 -12.38 -7.23
C LEU A 6 11.25 -13.38 -7.72
N ASP A 7 11.59 -14.30 -8.62
CA ASP A 7 10.68 -15.35 -9.07
C ASP A 7 10.28 -16.29 -7.92
N SER A 8 11.23 -16.66 -7.04
CA SER A 8 10.92 -17.43 -5.82
C SER A 8 10.01 -16.67 -4.86
N VAL A 9 10.26 -15.37 -4.66
CA VAL A 9 9.40 -14.54 -3.81
C VAL A 9 7.99 -14.42 -4.39
N ASP A 10 7.86 -14.17 -5.70
CA ASP A 10 6.56 -14.12 -6.37
C ASP A 10 5.79 -15.45 -6.24
N ALA A 11 6.48 -16.59 -6.34
CA ALA A 11 5.87 -17.91 -6.15
C ALA A 11 5.35 -18.11 -4.71
N CYS A 12 6.02 -17.52 -3.72
CA CYS A 12 5.56 -17.55 -2.33
C CYS A 12 4.43 -16.54 -2.06
N LEU A 13 4.38 -15.40 -2.76
CA LEU A 13 3.27 -14.44 -2.64
C LEU A 13 1.94 -15.06 -3.08
N VAL A 14 1.94 -15.89 -4.11
CA VAL A 14 0.70 -16.57 -4.59
C VAL A 14 0.33 -17.81 -3.77
N HIS A 15 1.03 -18.09 -2.68
CA HIS A 15 0.77 -19.27 -1.86
C HIS A 15 -0.52 -19.10 -1.04
N PRO A 16 -1.39 -20.11 -0.91
CA PRO A 16 -2.67 -19.99 -0.20
C PRO A 16 -2.53 -19.80 1.32
N ASN A 17 -1.38 -20.15 1.90
CA ASN A 17 -1.08 -19.95 3.32
C ASN A 17 -0.58 -18.52 3.59
N GLU A 18 -1.30 -17.80 4.43
CA GLU A 18 -1.03 -16.42 4.84
C GLU A 18 0.37 -16.21 5.45
N GLU A 19 0.89 -17.14 6.25
CA GLU A 19 2.23 -17.02 6.86
C GLU A 19 3.33 -17.03 5.80
N ILE A 20 3.16 -17.83 4.74
CA ILE A 20 4.08 -17.87 3.62
C ILE A 20 4.01 -16.57 2.82
N GLN A 21 2.81 -16.02 2.61
CA GLN A 21 2.63 -14.71 1.96
C GLN A 21 3.31 -13.59 2.75
N ASN A 22 3.10 -13.55 4.07
CA ASN A 22 3.71 -12.55 4.95
C ASN A 22 5.25 -12.65 4.93
N SER A 23 5.79 -13.86 5.06
CA SER A 23 7.24 -14.10 4.96
C SER A 23 7.79 -13.67 3.60
N ALA A 24 7.04 -13.93 2.52
CA ALA A 24 7.41 -13.51 1.17
C ALA A 24 7.39 -11.99 1.00
N ALA A 25 6.42 -11.29 1.59
CA ALA A 25 6.37 -9.83 1.58
C ALA A 25 7.55 -9.21 2.36
N GLU A 26 7.93 -9.80 3.49
CA GLU A 26 9.14 -9.37 4.21
C GLU A 26 10.42 -9.60 3.40
N ALA A 27 10.53 -10.77 2.76
CA ALA A 27 11.64 -11.07 1.86
C ALA A 27 11.67 -10.11 0.66
N LEU A 28 10.51 -9.78 0.09
CA LEU A 28 10.36 -8.82 -1.00
C LEU A 28 10.88 -7.44 -0.59
N ARG A 29 10.47 -6.94 0.58
CA ARG A 29 10.94 -5.65 1.13
C ARG A 29 12.45 -5.57 1.18
N SER A 30 13.08 -6.61 1.72
CA SER A 30 14.54 -6.73 1.82
C SER A 30 15.18 -6.80 0.43
N LEU A 31 14.66 -7.68 -0.43
CA LEU A 31 15.17 -7.88 -1.78
C LEU A 31 15.14 -6.59 -2.60
N MET A 32 14.02 -5.85 -2.57
CA MET A 32 13.89 -4.57 -3.29
C MET A 32 14.83 -3.50 -2.74
N SER A 33 15.05 -3.46 -1.42
CA SER A 33 15.91 -2.46 -0.79
C SER A 33 17.40 -2.69 -1.06
N TYR A 34 17.86 -3.94 -1.04
CA TYR A 34 19.29 -4.27 -1.10
C TYR A 34 19.77 -4.77 -2.48
N HIS A 35 18.91 -5.46 -3.23
CA HIS A 35 19.32 -6.08 -4.49
C HIS A 35 18.77 -5.37 -5.74
N PHE A 36 17.77 -4.51 -5.58
CA PHE A 36 17.24 -3.67 -6.67
C PHE A 36 17.22 -2.17 -6.30
N PRO A 37 18.36 -1.59 -5.89
CA PRO A 37 18.40 -0.20 -5.45
C PRO A 37 18.01 0.74 -6.59
N VAL A 38 17.07 1.63 -6.31
CA VAL A 38 16.62 2.64 -7.27
C VAL A 38 17.49 3.89 -7.15
N THR A 39 18.11 4.27 -8.27
CA THR A 39 18.98 5.45 -8.37
C THR A 39 18.19 6.75 -8.25
N GLU A 40 18.88 7.89 -8.25
CA GLU A 40 18.25 9.22 -8.29
C GLU A 40 17.44 9.47 -9.57
N LYS A 41 17.68 8.71 -10.64
CA LYS A 41 16.91 8.80 -11.89
C LYS A 41 15.59 8.05 -11.86
N GLY A 42 15.22 7.49 -10.71
CA GLY A 42 14.08 6.58 -10.59
C GLY A 42 14.38 5.18 -11.12
N PRO A 43 13.37 4.30 -11.15
CA PRO A 43 13.52 2.91 -11.52
C PRO A 43 13.62 2.74 -13.04
N SER A 44 14.35 1.72 -13.48
CA SER A 44 14.33 1.34 -14.90
C SER A 44 12.93 0.86 -15.29
N THR A 45 12.51 1.13 -16.53
CA THR A 45 11.24 0.65 -17.10
C THR A 45 11.05 -0.86 -16.92
N ARG A 46 12.11 -1.64 -17.10
CA ARG A 46 12.09 -3.10 -16.90
C ARG A 46 11.76 -3.50 -15.47
N LEU A 47 12.30 -2.79 -14.48
CA LEU A 47 12.04 -3.06 -13.07
C LEU A 47 10.61 -2.65 -12.69
N GLN A 48 10.17 -1.49 -13.19
CA GLN A 48 8.80 -1.00 -13.00
C GLN A 48 7.78 -2.02 -13.54
N ALA A 49 7.98 -2.48 -14.78
CA ALA A 49 7.13 -3.47 -15.43
C ALA A 49 7.14 -4.83 -14.72
N ARG A 50 8.31 -5.28 -14.24
CA ARG A 50 8.45 -6.59 -13.58
C ARG A 50 7.80 -6.64 -12.20
N VAL A 51 7.69 -5.50 -11.53
CA VAL A 51 7.22 -5.42 -10.13
C VAL A 51 5.89 -4.70 -10.07
N VAL A 52 5.87 -3.37 -10.13
CA VAL A 52 4.66 -2.58 -9.88
C VAL A 52 3.57 -2.86 -10.90
N ASP A 53 3.89 -2.78 -12.20
CA ASP A 53 2.87 -2.93 -13.25
C ASP A 53 2.33 -4.36 -13.27
N LYS A 54 3.20 -5.37 -13.11
CA LYS A 54 2.79 -6.78 -12.94
C LYS A 54 1.87 -6.95 -11.74
N TYR A 55 2.23 -6.38 -10.59
CA TYR A 55 1.49 -6.61 -9.33
C TYR A 55 0.10 -5.95 -9.42
N ILE A 56 0.03 -4.72 -9.94
CA ILE A 56 -1.25 -4.03 -10.22
C ILE A 56 -2.11 -4.86 -11.18
N SER A 57 -1.51 -5.36 -12.27
CA SER A 57 -2.23 -6.20 -13.24
C SER A 57 -2.83 -7.43 -12.57
N ILE A 58 -2.07 -8.14 -11.75
CA ILE A 58 -2.55 -9.36 -11.09
C ILE A 58 -3.68 -9.03 -10.09
N VAL A 59 -3.51 -8.01 -9.25
CA VAL A 59 -4.56 -7.61 -8.29
C VAL A 59 -5.85 -7.22 -9.00
N ASN A 60 -5.78 -6.60 -10.18
CA ASN A 60 -6.96 -6.14 -10.91
C ASN A 60 -7.63 -7.19 -11.80
N THR A 61 -6.93 -8.26 -12.21
CA THR A 61 -7.40 -9.13 -13.31
C THR A 61 -7.39 -10.63 -13.01
N GLU A 62 -6.70 -11.06 -11.95
CA GLU A 62 -6.59 -12.48 -11.64
C GLU A 62 -7.79 -12.97 -10.83
N ASP A 63 -8.35 -14.12 -11.21
CA ASP A 63 -9.49 -14.73 -10.52
C ASP A 63 -9.09 -15.54 -9.28
N ASN A 64 -7.78 -15.77 -9.07
CA ASN A 64 -7.24 -16.52 -7.95
C ASN A 64 -7.06 -15.62 -6.70
N PRO A 65 -7.83 -15.85 -5.61
CA PRO A 65 -7.71 -15.07 -4.38
C PRO A 65 -6.32 -15.13 -3.74
N ALA A 66 -5.61 -16.26 -3.83
CA ALA A 66 -4.26 -16.35 -3.28
C ALA A 66 -3.29 -15.37 -3.99
N ALA A 67 -3.46 -15.19 -5.31
CA ALA A 67 -2.66 -14.25 -6.07
C ALA A 67 -3.00 -12.80 -5.72
N THR A 68 -4.29 -12.43 -5.68
CA THR A 68 -4.71 -11.06 -5.35
C THR A 68 -4.28 -10.68 -3.92
N ARG A 69 -4.50 -11.55 -2.93
CA ARG A 69 -4.05 -11.36 -1.53
C ARG A 69 -2.55 -11.07 -1.44
N GLY A 70 -1.75 -11.89 -2.13
CA GLY A 70 -0.30 -11.84 -2.11
C GLY A 70 0.26 -10.60 -2.78
N PHE A 71 -0.19 -10.29 -4.00
CA PHE A 71 0.31 -9.13 -4.74
C PHE A 71 -0.23 -7.80 -4.19
N SER A 72 -1.44 -7.77 -3.61
CA SER A 72 -1.89 -6.62 -2.82
C SER A 72 -0.94 -6.36 -1.67
N LEU A 73 -0.61 -7.38 -0.85
CA LEU A 73 0.36 -7.27 0.23
C LEU A 73 1.76 -6.86 -0.29
N GLY A 74 2.17 -7.42 -1.41
CA GLY A 74 3.43 -7.13 -2.08
C GLY A 74 3.58 -5.66 -2.47
N LEU A 75 2.53 -5.01 -2.98
CA LEU A 75 2.55 -3.56 -3.26
C LEU A 75 2.84 -2.74 -2.00
N GLY A 76 2.28 -3.14 -0.85
CA GLY A 76 2.44 -2.44 0.42
C GLY A 76 3.86 -2.43 0.99
N VAL A 77 4.77 -3.26 0.48
CA VAL A 77 6.14 -3.38 1.00
C VAL A 77 7.21 -2.85 0.05
N LEU A 78 6.82 -2.35 -1.12
CA LEU A 78 7.76 -1.82 -2.10
C LEU A 78 8.35 -0.47 -1.63
N PRO A 79 9.62 -0.18 -1.97
CA PRO A 79 10.21 1.14 -1.74
C PRO A 79 9.44 2.27 -2.45
N ALA A 80 9.39 3.45 -1.81
CA ALA A 80 8.70 4.62 -2.33
C ALA A 80 9.13 5.04 -3.76
N LYS A 81 10.40 4.82 -4.11
CA LYS A 81 10.93 5.11 -5.46
C LYS A 81 10.34 4.23 -6.57
N LEU A 82 9.78 3.06 -6.23
CA LEU A 82 9.02 2.23 -7.18
C LEU A 82 7.53 2.61 -7.20
N LEU A 83 7.00 2.97 -6.04
CA LEU A 83 5.59 3.29 -5.85
C LEU A 83 5.19 4.66 -6.40
N ALA A 84 6.09 5.64 -6.34
CA ALA A 84 5.81 7.01 -6.74
C ALA A 84 6.97 7.67 -7.51
N PRO A 85 7.55 7.04 -8.56
CA PRO A 85 8.49 7.72 -9.44
C PRO A 85 7.82 8.85 -10.24
N THR A 86 6.51 8.76 -10.44
CA THR A 86 5.65 9.79 -11.03
C THR A 86 4.27 9.74 -10.35
N HIS A 87 3.49 10.83 -10.42
CA HIS A 87 2.11 10.81 -9.94
C HIS A 87 1.23 9.80 -10.68
N VAL A 88 1.50 9.53 -11.96
CA VAL A 88 0.73 8.53 -12.77
C VAL A 88 0.91 7.12 -12.21
N VAL A 89 2.14 6.74 -11.85
CA VAL A 89 2.41 5.44 -11.22
C VAL A 89 1.77 5.37 -9.84
N LEU A 90 1.91 6.44 -9.04
CA LEU A 90 1.29 6.50 -7.71
C LEU A 90 -0.23 6.39 -7.80
N ASP A 91 -0.87 7.08 -8.74
CA ASP A 91 -2.31 6.98 -8.98
C ASP A 91 -2.72 5.55 -9.33
N SER A 92 -1.96 4.88 -10.21
CA SER A 92 -2.23 3.48 -10.59
C SER A 92 -2.16 2.53 -9.39
N VAL A 93 -1.17 2.71 -8.50
CA VAL A 93 -1.04 1.93 -7.27
C VAL A 93 -2.21 2.22 -6.31
N LEU A 94 -2.52 3.50 -6.07
CA LEU A 94 -3.58 3.91 -5.16
C LEU A 94 -4.95 3.45 -5.65
N ASP A 95 -5.25 3.60 -6.94
CA ASP A 95 -6.52 3.16 -7.53
C ASP A 95 -6.67 1.64 -7.44
N CYS A 96 -5.62 0.88 -7.74
CA CYS A 96 -5.62 -0.57 -7.58
C CYS A 96 -5.95 -1.00 -6.14
N LEU A 97 -5.30 -0.39 -5.15
CA LEU A 97 -5.49 -0.71 -3.74
C LEU A 97 -6.84 -0.21 -3.20
N CYS A 98 -7.31 0.97 -3.62
CA CYS A 98 -8.64 1.49 -3.27
C CYS A 98 -9.78 0.64 -3.85
N ASN A 99 -9.64 0.17 -5.08
CA ASN A 99 -10.65 -0.68 -5.71
C ASN A 99 -10.72 -2.05 -5.05
N SER A 100 -9.55 -2.66 -4.77
CA SER A 100 -9.49 -3.97 -4.12
C SER A 100 -9.83 -3.93 -2.63
N SER A 101 -9.73 -2.77 -1.95
CA SER A 101 -10.18 -2.60 -0.56
C SER A 101 -11.68 -2.37 -0.40
N ALA A 102 -12.40 -2.00 -1.47
CA ALA A 102 -13.83 -1.71 -1.42
C ALA A 102 -14.63 -2.92 -0.92
N LYS A 103 -15.65 -2.70 -0.08
CA LYS A 103 -16.48 -3.78 0.50
C LYS A 103 -17.27 -4.58 -0.54
N GLU A 104 -17.46 -4.01 -1.73
CA GLU A 104 -18.08 -4.63 -2.90
C GLU A 104 -17.07 -5.33 -3.83
N SER A 105 -15.77 -5.30 -3.51
CA SER A 105 -14.74 -5.91 -4.37
C SER A 105 -14.88 -7.43 -4.43
N LEU A 106 -14.68 -7.97 -5.63
CA LEU A 106 -14.80 -9.39 -5.94
C LEU A 106 -13.50 -9.90 -6.57
N VAL A 107 -13.18 -11.16 -6.31
CA VAL A 107 -12.09 -11.91 -6.93
C VAL A 107 -12.70 -13.20 -7.48
N GLY A 108 -12.59 -13.44 -8.79
CA GLY A 108 -13.25 -14.59 -9.42
C GLY A 108 -14.77 -14.61 -9.25
N GLY A 109 -15.39 -13.45 -9.04
CA GLY A 109 -16.84 -13.31 -8.81
C GLY A 109 -17.30 -13.48 -7.36
N GLU A 110 -16.39 -13.78 -6.42
CA GLU A 110 -16.71 -13.93 -4.99
C GLU A 110 -15.99 -12.87 -4.13
N GLY A 111 -16.59 -12.50 -3.00
CA GLY A 111 -15.97 -11.55 -2.08
C GLY A 111 -14.80 -12.18 -1.32
N ASP A 112 -13.65 -11.51 -1.31
CA ASP A 112 -12.45 -11.99 -0.62
C ASP A 112 -12.00 -11.04 0.50
N ALA A 113 -12.30 -11.39 1.76
CA ALA A 113 -12.03 -10.52 2.90
C ALA A 113 -10.53 -10.27 3.13
N GLU A 114 -9.69 -11.27 2.87
CA GLU A 114 -8.25 -11.18 3.01
C GLU A 114 -7.63 -10.25 1.97
N THR A 115 -8.08 -10.26 0.70
CA THR A 115 -7.67 -9.29 -0.32
C THR A 115 -8.01 -7.88 0.13
N ARG A 116 -9.27 -7.64 0.57
CA ARG A 116 -9.68 -6.31 1.06
C ARG A 116 -8.80 -5.82 2.19
N ARG A 117 -8.62 -6.65 3.22
CA ARG A 117 -7.77 -6.37 4.38
C ARG A 117 -6.32 -6.08 3.97
N ASN A 118 -5.72 -6.91 3.12
CA ASN A 118 -4.34 -6.73 2.65
C ASN A 118 -4.18 -5.46 1.81
N SER A 119 -5.18 -5.12 1.00
CA SER A 119 -5.19 -3.88 0.22
C SER A 119 -5.29 -2.65 1.12
N ILE A 120 -6.09 -2.69 2.20
CA ILE A 120 -6.16 -1.60 3.19
C ILE A 120 -4.80 -1.41 3.88
N PHE A 121 -4.18 -2.49 4.35
CA PHE A 121 -2.84 -2.41 4.96
C PHE A 121 -1.81 -1.83 3.99
N SER A 122 -1.86 -2.28 2.74
CA SER A 122 -0.93 -1.85 1.70
C SER A 122 -1.14 -0.39 1.31
N LEU A 123 -2.39 0.06 1.22
CA LEU A 123 -2.73 1.46 0.97
C LEU A 123 -2.11 2.38 2.04
N VAL A 124 -2.25 2.00 3.32
CA VAL A 124 -1.66 2.73 4.44
C VAL A 124 -0.13 2.71 4.38
N ASN A 125 0.48 1.55 4.07
CA ASN A 125 1.93 1.43 4.01
C ASN A 125 2.55 2.20 2.82
N VAL A 126 1.88 2.21 1.66
CA VAL A 126 2.24 3.05 0.51
C VAL A 126 2.25 4.52 0.92
N CYS A 127 1.20 5.00 1.60
CA CYS A 127 1.16 6.37 2.09
C CYS A 127 2.26 6.69 3.10
N LYS A 128 2.58 5.77 4.01
CA LYS A 128 3.71 5.92 4.95
C LYS A 128 5.06 5.96 4.26
N ALA A 129 5.26 5.14 3.23
CA ALA A 129 6.51 5.08 2.47
C ALA A 129 6.71 6.33 1.61
N VAL A 130 5.65 6.82 0.97
CA VAL A 130 5.70 7.96 0.05
C VAL A 130 5.68 9.29 0.79
N GLY A 131 4.84 9.43 1.82
CA GLY A 131 4.69 10.68 2.58
C GLY A 131 3.81 11.73 1.89
N PHE A 132 3.38 12.74 2.64
CA PHE A 132 2.48 13.80 2.16
C PHE A 132 3.23 15.06 1.73
N GLU A 133 2.69 15.74 0.71
CA GLU A 133 3.15 17.08 0.36
C GLU A 133 2.97 18.04 1.55
N ARG A 134 3.97 18.91 1.76
CA ARG A 134 3.90 19.98 2.75
C ARG A 134 3.19 21.20 2.15
N CYS A 135 2.39 21.89 2.95
CA CYS A 135 1.58 23.04 2.50
C CYS A 135 2.39 24.21 1.92
N GLU A 136 3.69 24.31 2.22
CA GLU A 136 4.56 25.31 1.62
C GLU A 136 5.52 24.66 0.63
N GLN A 137 5.40 25.07 -0.63
CA GLN A 137 6.37 24.77 -1.69
C GLN A 137 7.70 25.46 -1.37
N THR A 138 8.46 24.86 -0.46
CA THR A 138 9.89 25.07 -0.43
C THR A 138 10.43 24.43 -1.70
N ASN A 139 10.68 25.27 -2.71
CA ASN A 139 11.38 24.90 -3.93
C ASN A 139 12.81 24.44 -3.60
N SER A 140 12.98 23.26 -3.01
CA SER A 140 14.26 22.59 -2.91
C SER A 140 14.09 21.17 -2.37
N SER A 141 13.91 20.23 -3.28
CA SER A 141 14.71 18.99 -3.29
C SER A 141 14.26 18.17 -4.49
N THR A 142 15.22 17.82 -5.34
CA THR A 142 15.06 16.89 -6.46
C THR A 142 14.88 15.48 -5.89
N SER A 143 13.82 15.27 -5.10
CA SER A 143 13.47 13.95 -4.59
C SER A 143 12.97 13.10 -5.76
N PRO A 144 13.49 11.88 -5.96
CA PRO A 144 13.01 10.98 -7.02
C PRO A 144 11.65 10.35 -6.69
N VAL A 145 10.95 10.86 -5.67
CA VAL A 145 9.66 10.35 -5.18
C VAL A 145 8.66 11.49 -5.19
N CYS A 146 7.56 11.32 -5.93
CA CYS A 146 6.39 12.19 -5.90
C CYS A 146 5.63 11.97 -4.58
N LEU A 147 5.49 13.02 -3.78
CA LEU A 147 4.73 12.96 -2.53
C LEU A 147 3.22 12.88 -2.82
N LEU A 148 2.42 12.44 -1.83
CA LEU A 148 0.96 12.43 -1.95
C LEU A 148 0.40 13.85 -2.03
N THR A 149 -0.32 14.13 -3.11
CA THR A 149 -1.08 15.38 -3.26
C THR A 149 -2.30 15.39 -2.35
N ARG A 150 -2.91 16.56 -2.17
CA ARG A 150 -4.18 16.71 -1.44
C ARG A 150 -5.31 15.86 -2.04
N CYS A 151 -5.39 15.75 -3.37
CA CYS A 151 -6.41 14.96 -4.05
C CYS A 151 -6.20 13.45 -3.80
N GLN A 152 -4.97 12.97 -3.92
CA GLN A 152 -4.62 11.58 -3.63
C GLN A 152 -4.85 11.23 -2.16
N THR A 153 -4.51 12.14 -1.26
CA THR A 153 -4.76 12.02 0.18
C THR A 153 -6.25 11.91 0.46
N LYS A 154 -7.08 12.80 -0.10
CA LYS A 154 -8.53 12.71 0.05
C LYS A 154 -9.07 11.36 -0.42
N ARG A 155 -8.65 10.88 -1.59
CA ARG A 155 -9.06 9.58 -2.14
C ARG A 155 -8.73 8.43 -1.18
N VAL A 156 -7.54 8.43 -0.60
CA VAL A 156 -7.12 7.41 0.39
C VAL A 156 -8.02 7.47 1.62
N PHE A 157 -8.24 8.65 2.19
CA PHE A 157 -9.09 8.81 3.38
C PHE A 157 -10.54 8.40 3.10
N ASP A 158 -11.10 8.78 1.96
CA ASP A 158 -12.43 8.36 1.54
C ASP A 158 -12.52 6.83 1.44
N SER A 159 -11.53 6.17 0.82
CA SER A 159 -11.46 4.70 0.73
C SER A 159 -11.40 4.03 2.11
N LEU A 160 -10.57 4.53 3.03
CA LEU A 160 -10.49 4.00 4.39
C LEU A 160 -11.81 4.19 5.17
N LEU A 161 -12.46 5.36 5.03
CA LEU A 161 -13.76 5.61 5.64
C LEU A 161 -14.83 4.65 5.09
N SER A 162 -14.86 4.41 3.78
CA SER A 162 -15.76 3.42 3.18
C SER A 162 -15.47 1.98 3.66
N ALA A 163 -14.19 1.63 3.85
CA ALA A 163 -13.81 0.31 4.38
C ALA A 163 -14.25 0.09 5.85
N MET A 164 -14.50 1.14 6.63
CA MET A 164 -15.12 1.03 7.95
C MET A 164 -16.59 0.59 7.91
N GLU A 165 -17.21 0.57 6.73
CA GLU A 165 -18.57 0.10 6.52
C GLU A 165 -18.63 -1.32 5.94
N ASP A 166 -17.51 -2.06 5.94
CA ASP A 166 -17.49 -3.45 5.51
C ASP A 166 -18.10 -4.36 6.60
N TYR A 167 -19.35 -4.77 6.38
CA TYR A 167 -20.09 -5.72 7.23
C TYR A 167 -20.33 -7.06 6.53
N ASN A 168 -19.49 -7.41 5.55
CA ASN A 168 -19.59 -8.70 4.88
C ASN A 168 -19.35 -9.85 5.87
N THR A 169 -20.09 -10.94 5.66
CA THR A 169 -19.98 -12.17 6.46
C THR A 169 -19.69 -13.36 5.55
N ASP A 170 -18.98 -14.34 6.07
CA ASP A 170 -18.85 -15.66 5.44
C ASP A 170 -19.08 -16.78 6.48
N ARG A 171 -18.73 -18.03 6.14
CA ARG A 171 -18.90 -19.19 7.04
C ARG A 171 -18.11 -19.07 8.36
N ARG A 172 -17.13 -18.18 8.43
CA ARG A 172 -16.31 -17.84 9.60
C ARG A 172 -16.93 -16.73 10.46
N GLY A 173 -18.01 -16.10 10.00
CA GLY A 173 -18.71 -15.00 10.67
C GLY A 173 -18.43 -13.64 10.04
N ASP A 174 -18.32 -12.59 10.87
CA ASP A 174 -18.05 -11.20 10.46
C ASP A 174 -16.59 -11.01 10.03
N VAL A 175 -16.30 -11.42 8.79
CA VAL A 175 -14.99 -11.22 8.17
C VAL A 175 -14.75 -9.77 7.74
N GLY A 176 -15.83 -8.98 7.52
CA GLY A 176 -15.74 -7.54 7.28
C GLY A 176 -15.09 -6.78 8.44
N SER A 177 -15.17 -7.31 9.67
CA SER A 177 -14.50 -6.73 10.84
C SER A 177 -12.99 -6.54 10.64
N TRP A 178 -12.34 -7.38 9.84
CA TRP A 178 -10.92 -7.27 9.53
C TRP A 178 -10.60 -6.00 8.74
N SER A 179 -11.41 -5.69 7.73
CA SER A 179 -11.34 -4.45 6.96
C SER A 179 -11.58 -3.24 7.87
N ARG A 180 -12.62 -3.27 8.71
CA ARG A 180 -12.95 -2.16 9.62
C ARG A 180 -11.81 -1.85 10.59
N ILE A 181 -11.23 -2.87 11.22
CA ILE A 181 -10.10 -2.72 12.15
C ILE A 181 -8.87 -2.17 11.42
N ALA A 182 -8.55 -2.71 10.24
CA ALA A 182 -7.42 -2.24 9.44
C ALA A 182 -7.61 -0.77 9.02
N ALA A 183 -8.82 -0.39 8.61
CA ALA A 183 -9.17 0.96 8.20
C ALA A 183 -9.08 1.96 9.36
N MET A 184 -9.62 1.64 10.53
CA MET A 184 -9.54 2.51 11.72
C MET A 184 -8.09 2.78 12.15
N LYS A 185 -7.26 1.73 12.22
CA LYS A 185 -5.82 1.88 12.51
C LYS A 185 -5.09 2.66 11.41
N GLY A 186 -5.49 2.46 10.16
CA GLY A 186 -4.97 3.20 9.01
C GLY A 186 -5.27 4.69 9.10
N LEU A 187 -6.53 5.05 9.37
CA LEU A 187 -6.98 6.43 9.54
C LEU A 187 -6.23 7.13 10.67
N GLU A 188 -6.09 6.47 11.82
CA GLU A 188 -5.28 6.99 12.94
C GLU A 188 -3.86 7.31 12.47
N ALA A 189 -3.17 6.32 11.89
CA ALA A 189 -1.77 6.47 11.49
C ALA A 189 -1.57 7.55 10.41
N LEU A 190 -2.45 7.60 9.41
CA LEU A 190 -2.35 8.60 8.34
C LEU A 190 -2.76 9.99 8.82
N THR A 191 -3.66 10.09 9.79
CA THR A 191 -4.02 11.38 10.41
C THR A 191 -2.82 11.98 11.14
N TYR A 192 -2.12 11.19 11.96
CA TYR A 192 -0.88 11.65 12.59
C TYR A 192 0.16 12.09 11.57
N LEU A 193 0.39 11.28 10.52
CA LEU A 193 1.37 11.59 9.48
C LEU A 193 0.99 12.85 8.68
N ALA A 194 -0.30 13.04 8.36
CA ALA A 194 -0.80 14.23 7.66
C ALA A 194 -0.70 15.49 8.54
N ILE A 195 -0.98 15.39 9.84
CA ILE A 195 -0.79 16.48 10.80
C ILE A 195 0.70 16.83 10.91
N SER A 196 1.59 15.84 10.99
CA SER A 196 3.04 16.06 11.03
C SER A 196 3.58 16.71 9.75
N ALA A 197 2.94 16.51 8.60
CA ALA A 197 3.29 17.18 7.35
C ALA A 197 2.64 18.58 7.21
N SER A 198 1.65 18.90 8.05
CA SER A 198 0.90 20.15 8.02
C SER A 198 1.56 21.21 8.89
N ASN A 199 1.81 22.38 8.31
CA ASN A 199 2.29 23.55 9.03
C ASN A 199 1.16 24.31 9.76
N THR A 200 -0.09 23.87 9.63
CA THR A 200 -1.26 24.56 10.21
C THR A 200 -1.37 24.34 11.72
N PHE A 201 -0.80 23.24 12.23
CA PHE A 201 -0.82 22.92 13.65
C PHE A 201 0.55 23.22 14.29
N PRO A 202 0.61 23.89 15.44
CA PRO A 202 1.88 24.11 16.13
C PRO A 202 2.48 22.76 16.54
N HIS A 203 3.69 22.45 16.07
CA HIS A 203 4.39 21.19 16.38
C HIS A 203 4.96 21.10 17.82
N ASN A 204 4.57 22.02 18.70
CA ASN A 204 4.99 22.04 20.10
C ASN A 204 4.11 21.11 20.94
N LEU A 205 4.33 19.80 20.83
CA LEU A 205 3.98 18.88 21.90
C LEU A 205 4.92 19.16 23.07
N ILE A 206 4.50 20.06 23.96
CA ILE A 206 5.07 20.18 25.29
C ILE A 206 4.88 18.80 25.95
N ILE A 207 5.97 18.06 26.09
CA ILE A 207 6.04 16.91 26.99
C ILE A 207 5.79 17.49 28.38
N ILE A 208 4.57 17.32 28.89
CA ILE A 208 4.27 17.64 30.28
C ILE A 208 4.98 16.55 31.09
N PRO A 209 6.00 16.88 31.90
CA PRO A 209 6.65 15.87 32.74
C PRO A 209 5.60 15.34 33.72
N SER A 210 5.50 14.02 33.80
CA SER A 210 4.68 13.32 34.78
C SER A 210 5.09 13.75 36.19
N SER A 211 4.16 14.39 36.91
CA SER A 211 4.23 14.68 38.34
C SER A 211 4.10 13.42 39.19
#